data_AF-A0A4Q2YFU6-F1
#
_entry.id   AF-A0A4Q2YFU6-F1
#
_cell.length_a   1.000
_cell.length_b   1.000
_cell.length_c   1.000
_cell.angle_alpha   90.00
_cell.angle_beta   90.00
_cell.angle_gamma   90.00
#
_symmetry.space_group_name_H-M   'P 1'
#
loop_
_entity.id
_entity.type
_entity.pdbx_description
1 polymer ?
#
loop_
_entity_poly.entity_id
_entity_poly.type
_entity_poly.pdbx_seq_one_letter_code
_entity_poly.pdbx_strand_id
1 'polypeptide(L)'
;MSRYLNSPREADWYACPSCGDEVRVGSSGCPRCNSRKPTPDEDGDDSVDLSHAGEEFDYEDWKKREFGTLSSRFKPHHLPWKYWVGGILLIIAFVWAAVFAGFVHH
;
A
#
# COMPACT_ATOMS: atom_id res chain seq x y z
N MET A 1 8.42 26.80 -18.15
CA MET A 1 7.03 26.65 -18.64
C MET A 1 7.06 25.74 -19.87
N SER A 2 6.63 24.48 -19.71
CA SER A 2 6.71 23.44 -20.75
C SER A 2 5.70 23.72 -21.86
N ARG A 3 6.18 23.88 -23.10
CA ARG A 3 5.35 24.08 -24.31
C ARG A 3 4.50 22.85 -24.69
N TYR A 4 4.73 21.71 -24.05
CA TYR A 4 4.10 20.44 -24.43
C TYR A 4 2.66 20.25 -23.92
N LEU A 5 2.19 21.04 -22.94
CA LEU A 5 0.82 20.93 -22.42
C LEU A 5 -0.23 21.72 -23.22
N ASN A 6 0.14 22.28 -24.39
CA ASN A 6 -0.73 23.18 -25.16
C ASN A 6 -1.18 22.61 -26.52
N SER A 7 -1.12 21.28 -26.69
CA SER A 7 -1.75 20.63 -27.85
C SER A 7 -3.23 20.37 -27.54
N PRO A 8 -4.19 20.83 -28.37
CA PRO A 8 -5.62 20.56 -28.17
C PRO A 8 -5.99 19.07 -28.14
N ARG A 9 -5.08 18.19 -28.59
CA ARG A 9 -5.27 16.73 -28.67
C ARG A 9 -4.72 15.97 -27.45
N GLU A 10 -3.95 16.63 -26.59
CA GLU A 10 -3.29 16.04 -25.40
C GLU A 10 -3.75 16.71 -24.11
N ALA A 11 -4.77 17.58 -24.18
CA ALA A 11 -5.32 18.21 -23.00
C ALA A 11 -6.11 17.17 -22.18
N ASP A 12 -5.72 16.99 -20.92
CA ASP A 12 -6.53 16.26 -19.96
C ASP A 12 -7.86 17.03 -19.73
N TRP A 13 -8.96 16.29 -19.64
CA TRP A 13 -10.31 16.82 -19.40
C TRP A 13 -10.85 16.27 -18.10
N TYR A 14 -11.67 17.06 -17.40
CA TYR A 14 -12.39 16.63 -16.20
C TYR A 14 -13.84 17.10 -16.26
N ALA A 15 -14.74 16.39 -15.55
CA ALA A 15 -16.13 16.78 -15.42
C ALA A 15 -16.28 17.87 -14.35
N CYS A 16 -16.97 18.96 -14.67
CA CYS A 16 -17.23 20.03 -13.70
C CYS A 16 -18.12 19.52 -12.57
N PRO A 17 -17.73 19.63 -11.29
CA PRO A 17 -18.53 19.13 -10.17
C PRO A 17 -19.84 19.90 -9.97
N SER A 18 -19.93 21.15 -10.46
CA SER A 18 -21.15 21.97 -10.30
C SER A 18 -22.22 21.70 -11.36
N CYS A 19 -21.84 21.37 -12.60
CA CYS A 19 -22.81 21.24 -13.70
C CYS A 19 -22.61 20.02 -14.60
N GLY A 20 -21.57 19.23 -14.38
CA GLY A 20 -21.27 18.00 -15.13
C GLY A 20 -20.67 18.20 -16.52
N ASP A 21 -20.39 19.44 -16.94
CA ASP A 21 -19.84 19.73 -18.26
C ASP A 21 -18.34 19.42 -18.35
N GLU A 22 -17.84 19.14 -19.56
CA GLU A 22 -16.44 18.81 -19.79
C GLU A 22 -15.56 20.07 -19.78
N VAL A 23 -14.56 20.10 -18.90
CA VAL A 23 -13.67 21.24 -18.69
C VAL A 23 -12.21 20.84 -18.91
N ARG A 24 -11.45 21.69 -19.61
CA ARG A 24 -10.02 21.44 -19.84
C ARG A 24 -9.21 21.65 -18.57
N VAL A 25 -8.28 20.74 -18.29
CA VAL A 25 -7.28 20.96 -17.25
C VAL A 25 -6.43 22.19 -17.61
N GLY A 26 -6.44 23.19 -16.74
CA GLY A 26 -5.75 24.46 -16.93
C GLY A 26 -6.65 25.67 -17.28
N SER A 27 -7.95 25.47 -17.53
CA SER A 27 -8.89 26.59 -17.64
C SER A 27 -9.11 27.26 -16.28
N SER A 28 -9.37 28.57 -16.27
CA SER A 28 -9.65 29.34 -15.06
C SER A 28 -10.99 28.98 -14.38
N GLY A 29 -11.92 28.37 -15.12
CA GLY A 29 -13.22 27.93 -14.63
C GLY A 29 -14.04 27.24 -15.71
N CYS A 30 -15.21 26.71 -15.35
CA CYS A 30 -16.12 26.04 -16.28
C CYS A 30 -16.76 27.08 -17.23
N PRO A 31 -16.70 26.88 -18.57
CA PRO A 31 -17.28 27.84 -19.53
C PRO A 31 -18.80 27.91 -19.47
N ARG A 32 -19.47 26.88 -18.95
CA ARG A 32 -20.93 26.79 -18.89
C ARG A 32 -21.51 27.44 -17.64
N CYS A 33 -21.03 27.06 -16.46
CA CYS A 33 -21.59 27.52 -15.18
C CYS A 33 -20.72 28.56 -14.47
N ASN A 34 -19.56 28.90 -15.03
CA ASN A 34 -18.61 29.85 -14.47
C ASN A 34 -18.11 29.50 -13.06
N SER A 35 -18.24 28.23 -12.65
CA SER A 35 -17.65 27.72 -11.42
C SER A 35 -16.13 27.82 -11.52
N ARG A 36 -15.50 28.33 -10.47
CA ARG A 36 -14.04 28.39 -10.34
C ARG A 36 -13.47 26.97 -10.36
N LYS A 37 -12.30 26.80 -10.97
CA LYS A 37 -11.56 25.54 -10.90
C LYS A 37 -11.30 25.19 -9.42
N PRO A 38 -11.62 23.97 -8.95
CA PRO A 38 -11.25 23.57 -7.60
C PRO A 38 -9.73 23.67 -7.46
N THR A 39 -9.27 24.30 -6.37
CA THR A 39 -7.86 24.21 -6.02
C THR A 39 -7.58 22.80 -5.49
N PRO A 40 -6.35 22.26 -5.63
CA PRO A 40 -6.03 20.91 -5.14
C PRO A 40 -6.35 20.69 -3.66
N ASP A 41 -6.49 21.77 -2.90
CA ASP A 41 -6.78 21.76 -1.47
C ASP A 41 -8.28 21.97 -1.15
N GLU A 42 -9.11 22.26 -2.16
CA GLU A 42 -10.54 22.58 -2.01
C GLU A 42 -11.48 21.39 -2.25
N ASP A 43 -11.02 20.34 -2.94
CA ASP A 43 -11.73 19.05 -3.02
C ASP A 43 -11.43 18.25 -1.74
N GLY A 44 -11.86 18.81 -0.61
CA GLY A 44 -11.79 18.17 0.69
C GLY A 44 -12.82 17.05 0.81
N ASP A 45 -12.37 15.92 1.34
CA ASP A 45 -13.14 14.87 1.99
C ASP A 45 -13.55 13.64 1.16
N ASP A 46 -12.67 13.17 0.28
CA ASP A 46 -12.48 11.73 0.04
C ASP A 46 -11.14 11.22 0.59
N SER A 47 -10.43 12.06 1.35
CA SER A 47 -9.23 11.67 2.07
C SER A 47 -9.59 10.64 3.13
N VAL A 48 -9.04 9.44 2.96
CA VAL A 48 -8.68 8.59 4.11
C VAL A 48 -8.15 9.47 5.24
N ASP A 49 -8.62 9.23 6.47
CA ASP A 49 -8.18 9.91 7.70
C ASP A 49 -6.69 9.68 7.94
N LEU A 50 -5.87 10.34 7.13
CA LEU A 50 -4.44 10.44 7.26
C LEU A 50 -4.25 11.64 8.17
N SER A 51 -4.22 11.35 9.47
CA SER A 51 -3.91 12.28 10.54
C SER A 51 -2.89 13.32 10.06
N HIS A 52 -3.33 14.57 10.15
CA HIS A 52 -2.83 15.75 9.46
C HIS A 52 -1.30 15.94 9.54
N ALA A 53 -0.75 16.63 8.53
CA ALA A 53 0.65 17.01 8.41
C ALA A 53 1.21 17.61 9.72
N GLY A 54 1.88 16.78 10.52
CA GLY A 54 2.45 17.16 11.82
C GLY A 54 2.34 16.06 12.87
N GLU A 55 1.37 15.15 12.74
CA GLU A 55 1.19 14.03 13.66
C GLU A 55 1.86 12.77 13.09
N GLU A 56 2.74 12.14 13.87
CA GLU A 56 3.37 10.87 13.48
C GLU A 56 2.30 9.78 13.46
N PHE A 57 2.09 9.17 12.30
CA PHE A 57 1.09 8.13 12.10
C PHE A 57 1.32 6.95 13.06
N ASP A 58 0.43 6.76 14.03
CA ASP A 58 0.49 5.64 14.98
C ASP A 58 0.00 4.35 14.32
N TYR A 59 0.97 3.62 13.74
CA TYR A 59 0.73 2.33 13.12
C TYR A 59 0.09 1.31 14.08
N GLU A 60 0.40 1.35 15.37
CA GLU A 60 -0.14 0.41 16.35
C GLU A 60 -1.59 0.72 16.72
N ASP A 61 -1.97 1.99 16.80
CA ASP A 61 -3.36 2.40 16.99
C ASP A 61 -4.23 2.03 15.77
N TRP A 62 -3.78 2.39 14.57
CA TRP A 62 -4.47 2.03 13.33
C TRP A 62 -4.63 0.51 13.20
N LYS A 63 -3.57 -0.25 13.43
CA LYS A 63 -3.61 -1.71 13.34
C LYS A 63 -4.59 -2.33 14.34
N LYS A 64 -4.69 -1.79 15.56
CA LYS A 64 -5.66 -2.24 16.56
C LYS A 64 -7.09 -1.91 16.16
N ARG A 65 -7.33 -0.72 15.60
CA ARG A 65 -8.63 -0.26 15.13
C ARG A 65 -9.13 -1.08 13.94
N GLU A 66 -8.27 -1.35 12.95
CA GLU A 66 -8.65 -2.03 11.71
C GLU A 66 -8.67 -3.56 11.82
N PHE A 67 -7.69 -4.16 12.52
CA PHE A 67 -7.56 -5.63 12.59
C PHE A 67 -7.95 -6.23 13.94
N GLY A 68 -8.27 -5.39 14.92
CA GLY A 68 -8.60 -5.82 16.28
C GLY A 68 -7.48 -6.62 16.96
N THR A 69 -7.86 -7.36 18.00
CA THR A 69 -6.97 -8.28 18.73
C THR A 69 -6.74 -9.61 18.01
N LEU A 70 -7.26 -9.77 16.78
CA LEU A 70 -7.12 -11.00 15.99
C LEU A 70 -5.65 -11.28 15.61
N SER A 71 -4.82 -10.24 15.54
CA SER A 71 -3.37 -10.38 15.36
C SER A 71 -2.67 -11.09 16.53
N SER A 72 -3.24 -11.04 17.74
CA SER A 72 -2.72 -11.75 18.92
C SER A 72 -3.18 -13.22 18.98
N ARG A 73 -4.27 -13.56 18.28
CA ARG A 73 -4.85 -14.91 18.28
C ARG A 73 -4.08 -15.91 17.40
N PHE A 74 -3.25 -15.41 16.48
CA PHE A 74 -2.26 -16.22 15.76
C PHE A 74 -0.93 -16.31 16.53
N LYS A 75 -0.98 -16.59 17.82
CA LYS A 75 0.19 -17.18 18.48
C LYS A 75 0.19 -18.64 18.00
N PRO A 76 1.13 -19.08 17.14
CA PRO A 76 1.19 -20.50 16.77
C PRO A 76 1.30 -21.26 18.09
N HIS A 77 0.22 -21.97 18.41
CA HIS A 77 0.11 -22.73 19.63
C HIS A 77 1.29 -23.70 19.58
N HIS A 78 2.28 -23.48 20.44
CA HIS A 78 3.34 -24.40 20.81
C HIS A 78 3.56 -25.53 19.79
N LEU A 79 4.50 -25.42 18.84
CA LEU A 79 5.03 -26.66 18.27
C LEU A 79 5.60 -27.42 19.47
N PRO A 80 4.99 -28.55 19.91
CA PRO A 80 5.46 -29.21 21.12
C PRO A 80 6.93 -29.55 20.90
N TRP A 81 7.76 -29.28 21.91
CA TRP A 81 9.22 -29.35 21.87
C TRP A 81 9.77 -30.64 21.21
N LYS A 82 9.02 -31.74 21.25
CA LYS A 82 9.29 -32.99 20.52
C LYS A 82 9.52 -32.83 19.01
N TYR A 83 8.84 -31.89 18.33
CA TYR A 83 9.05 -31.68 16.89
C TYR A 83 10.36 -30.94 16.58
N TRP A 84 10.87 -30.14 17.53
CA TRP A 84 12.23 -29.59 17.42
C TRP A 84 13.29 -30.69 17.39
N VAL A 85 13.13 -31.70 18.25
CA VAL A 85 14.02 -32.87 18.27
C VAL A 85 13.97 -33.63 16.95
N GLY A 86 12.76 -33.84 16.38
CA GLY A 86 12.60 -34.46 15.06
C GLY A 86 13.28 -33.67 13.95
N GLY A 87 13.15 -32.34 13.94
CA GLY A 87 13.82 -31.47 12.98
C GLY A 87 15.35 -31.53 13.10
N ILE A 88 15.89 -31.52 14.31
CA ILE A 88 17.33 -31.63 14.55
C ILE A 88 17.87 -32.99 14.07
N LEU A 89 17.18 -34.09 14.38
CA LEU A 89 17.58 -35.43 13.94
C LEU A 89 17.59 -35.54 12.41
N LEU A 90 16.58 -34.97 11.74
CA LEU A 90 16.51 -34.94 10.28
C LEU A 90 17.71 -34.18 9.68
N ILE A 91 18.05 -33.01 10.23
CA ILE A 91 19.20 -32.21 9.76
C ILE A 91 20.50 -32.98 9.96
N ILE A 92 20.70 -33.60 11.13
CA ILE A 92 21.89 -34.43 11.39
C ILE A 92 21.99 -35.57 10.38
N ALA A 93 20.88 -36.25 10.08
CA ALA A 93 20.86 -37.33 9.10
C ALA A 93 21.23 -36.84 7.68
N PHE A 94 20.73 -35.68 7.26
CA PHE A 94 21.10 -35.07 5.97
C PHE A 94 22.58 -34.69 5.90
N VAL A 95 23.11 -34.07 6.97
CA VAL A 95 24.54 -33.72 7.03
C VAL A 95 25.40 -34.99 7.02
N TRP A 96 25.02 -36.01 7.77
CA TRP A 96 25.71 -37.29 7.78
C TRP A 96 25.69 -37.96 6.40
N ALA A 97 24.53 -37.99 5.75
CA ALA A 97 24.40 -38.55 4.41
C ALA A 97 25.24 -37.77 3.38
N ALA A 98 25.26 -36.44 3.46
CA ALA A 98 26.06 -35.60 2.57
C ALA A 98 27.57 -35.80 2.78
N VAL A 99 28.03 -35.88 4.03
CA VAL A 99 29.44 -36.14 4.36
C VAL A 99 29.83 -37.56 3.94
N PHE A 100 28.99 -38.56 4.22
CA PHE A 100 29.29 -39.94 3.87
C PHE A 100 29.24 -40.18 2.36
N ALA A 101 28.27 -39.59 1.66
CA ALA A 101 28.24 -39.63 0.19
C ALA A 101 29.42 -38.88 -0.43
N GLY A 102 29.80 -37.71 0.11
CA GLY A 102 30.97 -36.96 -0.34
C GLY A 102 32.30 -37.69 -0.05
N PHE A 103 32.38 -38.44 1.05
CA PHE A 103 33.53 -39.27 1.41
C PHE A 103 33.62 -40.56 0.59
N VAL A 104 32.50 -41.14 0.16
CA VAL A 104 32.45 -42.34 -0.70
C VAL A 104 32.70 -42.02 -2.17
N HIS A 105 32.45 -40.78 -2.61
CA HIS A 105 32.69 -40.32 -3.97
C HIS A 105 34.11 -39.76 -4.22
N HIS A 106 34.96 -39.70 -3.19
CA HIS A 106 36.38 -39.30 -3.29
C HIS A 106 37.30 -40.51 -3.17
#